data_AF-A0A382RBS8-F1
#
_entry.id   AF-A0A382RBS8-F1
#
_cell.length_a   1.000
_cell.length_b   1.000
_cell.length_c   1.000
_cell.angle_alpha   90.00
_cell.angle_beta   90.00
_cell.angle_gamma   90.00
#
_symmetry.space_group_name_H-M   'P 1'
#
loop_
_entity.id
_entity.type
_entity.pdbx_description
1 polymer ?
#
loop_
_entity_poly.entity_id
_entity_poly.type
_entity_poly.pdbx_seq_one_letter_code
_entity_poly.pdbx_strand_id
1 'polypeptide(L)' 'MRSVVGNQKVALHEPTFGERERRYLQDCLDSTFVSSAGSYIDQFESELASVTGATHVVATVNGTAALQVALRLVGVGP' A
#
# COMPACT_ATOMS: atom_id res chain seq x y z
N MET A 1 9.29 8.93 -27.25
CA MET A 1 8.97 7.64 -26.59
C MET A 1 9.51 6.45 -27.40
N ARG A 2 9.11 6.22 -28.67
CA ARG A 2 9.75 5.21 -29.55
C ARG A 2 11.27 5.38 -29.71
N SER A 3 11.78 6.61 -29.63
CA SER A 3 13.22 6.90 -29.61
C SER A 3 13.96 6.40 -28.35
N VAL A 4 13.24 6.08 -27.28
CA VAL A 4 13.80 5.64 -25.98
C VAL A 4 13.56 4.14 -25.76
N VAL A 5 12.38 3.64 -26.10
CA VAL A 5 11.99 2.23 -25.86
C VAL A 5 11.91 1.37 -27.13
N GLY A 6 12.22 1.94 -28.31
CA GLY A 6 12.12 1.24 -29.58
C GLY A 6 10.68 1.01 -30.05
N ASN A 7 10.51 0.01 -30.92
CA ASN A 7 9.21 -0.34 -31.52
C ASN A 7 8.43 -1.41 -30.73
N GLN A 8 8.94 -1.84 -29.58
CA GLN A 8 8.31 -2.87 -28.75
C GLN A 8 7.30 -2.27 -27.77
N LYS A 9 6.31 -3.07 -27.36
CA LYS A 9 5.40 -2.69 -26.26
C LYS A 9 6.17 -2.77 -24.96
N VAL A 10 6.17 -1.68 -24.20
CA VAL A 10 6.81 -1.59 -22.88
C VAL A 10 5.77 -1.15 -21.86
N ALA A 11 5.66 -1.90 -20.76
CA ALA A 11 4.85 -1.50 -19.62
C ALA A 11 5.58 -0.39 -18.84
N LEU A 12 4.86 0.69 -18.49
CA LEU A 12 5.42 1.79 -17.71
C LEU A 12 5.40 1.51 -16.20
N HIS A 13 4.38 0.77 -15.76
CA HIS A 13 4.17 0.39 -14.38
C HIS A 13 3.42 -0.93 -14.40
N GLU A 14 4.05 -1.99 -13.93
CA GLU A 14 3.44 -3.30 -13.73
C GLU A 14 3.71 -3.78 -12.30
N PRO A 15 2.71 -4.36 -11.62
CA PRO A 15 2.94 -4.92 -10.31
C PRO A 15 3.83 -6.15 -10.43
N THR A 16 4.84 -6.25 -9.56
CA THR A 16 5.69 -7.43 -9.43
C THR A 16 5.35 -8.12 -8.12
N PHE A 17 5.03 -9.40 -8.16
CA PHE A 17 4.75 -10.20 -6.97
C PHE A 17 5.76 -11.35 -6.88
N GLY A 18 6.53 -11.39 -5.80
CA GLY A 18 7.49 -12.44 -5.50
C GLY A 18 6.94 -13.50 -4.54
N GLU A 19 7.86 -14.31 -4.01
CA GLU A 19 7.53 -15.38 -3.08
C GLU A 19 6.99 -14.88 -1.73
N ARG A 20 7.48 -13.73 -1.25
CA ARG A 20 7.07 -13.17 0.04
C ARG A 20 5.65 -12.64 -0.01
N GLU A 21 5.32 -11.90 -1.06
CA GLU A 21 3.98 -11.37 -1.30
C GLU A 21 2.96 -12.52 -1.39
N ARG A 22 3.32 -13.59 -2.11
CA ARG A 22 2.48 -14.79 -2.18
C ARG A 22 2.29 -15.46 -0.82
N ARG A 23 3.36 -15.56 -0.01
CA ARG A 23 3.30 -16.16 1.32
C ARG A 23 2.37 -15.37 2.24
N TYR A 24 2.55 -14.06 2.34
CA TYR A 24 1.70 -13.23 3.21
C TYR A 24 0.22 -13.30 2.81
N LEU A 25 -0.07 -13.33 1.51
CA LEU A 25 -1.44 -13.53 1.04
C LEU A 25 -1.99 -14.91 1.44
N GLN A 26 -1.20 -15.97 1.33
CA GLN A 26 -1.62 -17.31 1.76
C GLN A 26 -1.86 -17.34 3.27
N ASP A 27 -0.97 -16.75 4.07
CA ASP A 27 -1.10 -16.67 5.52
C ASP A 27 -2.40 -15.92 5.94
N CYS A 28 -2.77 -14.84 5.24
CA CYS A 28 -4.05 -14.15 5.45
C CYS A 28 -5.26 -15.04 5.15
N LEU A 29 -5.20 -15.82 4.06
CA LEU A 29 -6.27 -16.75 3.70
C LEU A 29 -6.41 -17.87 4.73
N ASP A 30 -5.30 -18.47 5.14
CA ASP A 30 -5.25 -19.58 6.10
C ASP A 30 -5.72 -19.15 7.49
N SER A 31 -5.38 -17.92 7.91
CA SER A 31 -5.80 -17.35 9.19
C SER A 31 -7.23 -16.81 9.19
N THR A 32 -7.90 -16.74 8.04
CA THR A 32 -9.23 -16.13 7.82
C THR A 32 -9.31 -14.62 8.11
N PHE A 33 -8.19 -13.98 8.46
CA PHE A 33 -8.08 -12.53 8.63
C PHE A 33 -7.83 -11.84 7.28
N VAL A 34 -8.90 -11.74 6.49
CA VAL A 34 -8.88 -11.21 5.11
C VAL A 34 -9.50 -9.81 4.97
N SER A 35 -9.91 -9.21 6.08
CA SER A 35 -10.56 -7.90 6.14
C SER A 35 -9.63 -6.85 6.75
N SER A 36 -10.17 -5.71 7.19
CA SER A 36 -9.47 -4.64 7.89
C SER A 36 -9.04 -5.01 9.32
N ALA A 37 -8.89 -6.30 9.61
CA ALA A 37 -8.47 -6.84 10.89
C ALA A 37 -7.47 -7.97 10.59
N GLY A 38 -6.27 -7.86 11.14
CA GLY A 38 -5.18 -8.82 10.93
C GLY A 38 -3.82 -8.22 11.28
N SER A 39 -2.92 -9.07 11.76
CA SER A 39 -1.59 -8.65 12.26
C SER A 39 -0.70 -8.01 11.20
N TYR A 40 -0.95 -8.25 9.91
CA TYR A 40 -0.18 -7.63 8.84
C TYR A 40 -0.43 -6.13 8.69
N ILE A 41 -1.59 -5.62 9.14
CA ILE A 41 -1.86 -4.17 9.12
C ILE A 41 -0.98 -3.48 10.16
N ASP A 42 -0.99 -3.95 11.41
CA ASP A 42 -0.18 -3.40 12.49
C ASP A 42 1.32 -3.48 12.17
N GLN A 43 1.76 -4.59 11.59
CA GLN A 43 3.15 -4.77 11.13
C GLN A 43 3.51 -3.78 10.02
N PHE A 44 2.65 -3.63 9.01
CA PHE A 44 2.88 -2.68 7.92
C PHE A 44 2.97 -1.24 8.42
N GLU A 45 2.08 -0.82 9.33
CA GLU A 45 2.12 0.52 9.92
C GLU A 45 3.41 0.77 10.71
N SER A 46 3.83 -0.21 11.53
CA SER A 46 5.07 -0.14 12.32
C SER A 46 6.31 -0.07 11.42
N GLU A 47 6.41 -0.95 10.42
CA GLU A 47 7.53 -0.96 9.48
C GLU A 47 7.59 0.32 8.64
N LEU A 48 6.44 0.81 8.16
CA LEU A 48 6.37 2.04 7.39
C LEU A 48 6.71 3.27 8.24
N ALA A 49 6.35 3.28 9.53
CA ALA A 49 6.78 4.33 10.46
C ALA A 49 8.31 4.36 10.59
N SER A 50 8.94 3.18 10.70
CA SER A 50 10.41 3.06 10.73
C SER A 50 11.07 3.56 9.44
N VAL A 51 10.52 3.20 8.27
CA VAL A 51 11.04 3.62 6.96
C VAL A 51 10.90 5.14 6.73
N THR A 52 9.77 5.72 7.14
CA THR A 52 9.47 7.13 6.88
C THR A 52 9.95 8.09 7.97
N GLY A 53 10.24 7.58 9.17
CA GLY A 53 10.52 8.39 10.36
C GLY A 53 9.28 9.09 10.93
N ALA A 54 8.08 8.76 10.45
CA ALA A 54 6.84 9.33 10.97
C ALA A 54 6.57 8.83 12.39
N THR A 55 6.06 9.71 13.26
CA THR A 55 5.67 9.31 14.62
C THR A 55 4.50 8.32 14.61
N HIS A 56 3.56 8.50 13.67
CA HIS A 56 2.37 7.66 13.51
C HIS A 56 2.11 7.40 12.03
N VAL A 57 1.62 6.19 11.73
CA VAL A 57 1.20 5.75 10.40
C VAL A 57 -0.17 5.10 10.53
N VAL A 58 -1.06 5.38 9.57
CA VAL A 58 -2.37 4.75 9.47
C VAL A 58 -2.55 4.22 8.06
N ALA A 59 -2.73 2.91 7.92
CA ALA A 59 -3.00 2.25 6.67
C ALA A 59 -4.43 2.59 6.20
N THR A 60 -4.56 2.86 4.90
CA THR A 60 -5.86 3.15 4.28
C THR A 60 -6.01 2.36 3.00
N VAL A 61 -7.24 2.25 2.50
CA VAL A 61 -7.56 1.45 1.31
C VAL A 61 -6.95 2.00 0.00
N ASN A 62 -6.55 3.28 -0.04
CA ASN A 62 -5.80 3.91 -1.12
C ASN A 62 -5.36 5.34 -0.74
N GLY A 63 -4.51 5.95 -1.58
CA GLY A 63 -4.02 7.32 -1.37
C GLY A 63 -5.08 8.42 -1.38
N THR A 64 -6.17 8.26 -2.16
CA THR A 64 -7.26 9.25 -2.18
C THR A 64 -8.00 9.30 -0.84
N ALA A 65 -8.29 8.13 -0.26
CA ALA A 65 -8.90 8.03 1.07
C ALA A 65 -7.97 8.61 2.14
N ALA A 66 -6.66 8.33 2.07
CA ALA A 66 -5.67 8.91 2.98
C ALA A 66 -5.71 10.44 2.96
N LEU A 67 -5.67 11.05 1.78
CA LEU A 67 -5.71 12.50 1.62
C LEU A 67 -7.03 13.10 2.10
N GLN A 68 -8.15 12.48 1.75
CA GLN A 68 -9.47 12.94 2.20
C GLN A 68 -9.57 12.94 3.73
N VAL A 69 -9.10 11.89 4.39
CA VAL A 69 -9.08 11.80 5.86
C VAL A 69 -8.14 12.86 6.45
N ALA A 70 -6.93 13.00 5.91
CA ALA A 70 -5.96 13.99 6.37
C ALA A 70 -6.52 15.42 6.32
N LEU A 71 -7.15 15.80 5.20
CA LEU A 71 -7.78 17.11 5.03
C LEU A 71 -8.91 17.34 6.03
N ARG A 72 -9.77 16.34 6.24
CA ARG A 72 -10.85 16.42 7.23
C ARG A 72 -10.32 16.59 8.66
N LEU A 73 -9.25 15.89 9.02
CA LEU A 73 -8.65 15.97 10.35
C LEU A 73 -8.04 17.34 10.65
N VAL A 74 -7.52 18.05 9.65
CA VAL A 74 -7.03 19.43 9.79
C VAL A 74 -8.11 20.50 9.59
N GLY A 75 -9.38 20.09 9.49
CA GLY A 75 -10.53 21.00 9.44
C GLY A 75 -10.86 21.59 8.06
N VAL A 76 -10.30 21.05 6.97
CA VAL A 76 -10.65 21.49 5.62
C VAL A 76 -12.06 20.98 5.27
N GLY A 77 -12.96 21.94 5.00
CA GLY A 77 -14.35 21.71 4.57
C GLY A 77 -14.54 21.81 3.05
N PRO A 78 -15.75 21.48 2.55
CA PRO A 78 -16.10 21.61 1.14
C PRO A 78 -16.08 23.05 0.62
#